data_AF-A0A8J7HIM4-F1
#
_entry.id   AF-A0A8J7HIM4-F1
#
_cell.length_a   1.000
_cell.length_b   1.000
_cell.length_c   1.000
_cell.angle_alpha   90.00
_cell.angle_beta   90.00
_cell.angle_gamma   90.00
#
_symmetry.space_group_name_H-M   'P 1'
#
loop_
_entity.id
_entity.type
_entity.pdbx_description
1 polymer ?
#
loop_
_entity_poly.entity_id
_entity_poly.type
_entity_poly.pdbx_seq_one_letter_code
_entity_poly.pdbx_strand_id
1 'polypeptide(L)'
;MNGNTSQSRKILILTAIPDGLRLDKEIREIEDAIRRAIRREQFEIRIRTAVRPQDIRRAIAEEYPHIVHLCGHGTSDGCLVLEDDGGNNKPVPPQGLAALFKLHAEYVNCVVLNACYSEKPAYAISQHINYAIGMNQPIGDKAAIVFAAGFYDGLGYENLNNQDNFQRAYDEGLVAIQMEDLSQGSIPVLNKKLPAAESLCPSYLTNTPCAPELKYPLEYPDGHVPLSSPFYVEHDGIESLCYETLLKPGSLIRIKAPKLMGKTSLMTRILAHGSLHNCQKVYLDLGSIDKAVLTSLDRFLRWLCSKVSSELDLENKVDHAWNTKILGSNDNCTAYFNKYILTQIDSPLVLGLDEVDRLFAYSEVVEDFFGMLRSWHEKGKISDAWKKLRLILAHSTEAYIPLDIHQSPFNAGVPVELEEFSQEQVQDLAQKHGLKIKNSRIEEIRSMVGGHPYLVRLGMYHIAAEKVTLTDLLESATTEAGIYANHLRSLLDILQPVPELAQALKQVVNSTIPVELDSMQIYKLHSLGLVHRQSNHVMPRCQLYREYFRRVL
;
A
#
# COMPACT_ATOMS: atom_id res chain seq x y z
N MET A 1 -13.95 -13.24 -35.27
CA MET A 1 -13.73 -11.78 -35.21
C MET A 1 -13.17 -11.49 -33.83
N ASN A 2 -11.84 -11.41 -33.72
CA ASN A 2 -11.18 -11.13 -32.45
C ASN A 2 -11.23 -9.63 -32.19
N GLY A 3 -12.20 -9.19 -31.40
CA GLY A 3 -12.27 -7.83 -30.87
C GLY A 3 -11.21 -7.68 -29.79
N ASN A 4 -10.01 -7.24 -30.18
CA ASN A 4 -9.01 -6.75 -29.23
C ASN A 4 -9.54 -5.41 -28.71
N THR A 5 -10.20 -5.39 -27.55
CA THR A 5 -10.58 -4.16 -26.86
C THR A 5 -9.31 -3.45 -26.43
N SER A 6 -8.80 -2.55 -27.27
CA SER A 6 -7.70 -1.64 -26.94
C SER A 6 -8.13 -0.82 -25.73
N GLN A 7 -7.50 -1.06 -24.57
CA GLN A 7 -7.76 -0.31 -23.35
C GLN A 7 -7.52 1.19 -23.58
N SER A 8 -8.50 2.03 -23.21
CA SER A 8 -8.42 3.49 -23.37
C SER A 8 -7.33 4.08 -22.47
N ARG A 9 -6.52 4.99 -23.00
CA ARG A 9 -5.46 5.71 -22.27
C ARG A 9 -6.06 6.91 -21.56
N LYS A 10 -6.07 6.84 -20.23
CA LYS A 10 -6.51 7.96 -19.38
C LYS A 10 -5.46 9.07 -19.27
N ILE A 11 -5.90 10.30 -19.47
CA ILE A 11 -5.13 11.55 -19.28
C ILE A 11 -5.75 12.26 -18.06
N LEU A 12 -4.96 12.47 -17.02
CA LEU A 12 -5.36 13.25 -15.85
C LEU A 12 -4.73 14.64 -15.92
N ILE A 13 -5.58 15.67 -16.06
CA ILE A 13 -5.18 17.07 -16.06
C ILE A 13 -5.44 17.66 -14.67
N LEU A 14 -4.39 18.20 -14.08
CA LEU A 14 -4.37 18.80 -12.76
C LEU A 14 -3.96 20.26 -12.88
N THR A 15 -4.75 21.18 -12.32
CA THR A 15 -4.43 22.61 -12.37
C THR A 15 -4.24 23.19 -10.97
N ALA A 16 -3.24 24.06 -10.83
CA ALA A 16 -3.13 24.95 -9.67
C ALA A 16 -4.21 26.04 -9.72
N ILE A 17 -4.20 26.97 -8.75
CA ILE A 17 -5.04 28.16 -8.77
C ILE A 17 -4.63 29.05 -9.97
N PRO A 18 -5.58 29.58 -10.76
CA PRO A 18 -5.29 30.50 -11.86
C PRO A 18 -4.89 31.90 -11.33
N ASP A 19 -3.64 32.07 -10.90
CA ASP A 19 -3.07 33.36 -10.51
C ASP A 19 -2.37 34.03 -11.71
N GLY A 20 -3.17 34.65 -12.59
CA GLY A 20 -2.67 35.29 -13.81
C GLY A 20 -2.33 34.33 -14.97
N LEU A 21 -2.51 33.02 -14.77
CA LEU A 21 -2.43 32.00 -15.82
C LEU A 21 -3.80 31.69 -16.44
N ARG A 22 -3.82 31.38 -17.74
CA ARG A 22 -5.06 31.01 -18.45
C ARG A 22 -5.24 29.48 -18.47
N LEU A 23 -5.28 28.87 -17.29
CA LEU A 23 -5.35 27.40 -17.12
C LEU A 23 -6.59 26.79 -17.79
N ASP A 24 -7.74 27.46 -17.73
CA ASP A 24 -8.96 27.02 -18.43
C ASP A 24 -8.80 27.00 -19.95
N LYS A 25 -8.01 27.94 -20.48
CA LYS A 25 -7.70 27.95 -21.90
C LYS A 25 -6.78 26.78 -22.24
N GLU A 26 -5.77 26.52 -21.42
CA GLU A 26 -4.89 25.37 -21.61
C GLU A 26 -5.68 24.05 -21.63
N ILE A 27 -6.56 23.82 -20.64
CA ILE A 27 -7.44 22.64 -20.60
C ILE A 27 -8.25 22.53 -21.89
N ARG A 28 -8.88 23.63 -22.33
CA ARG A 28 -9.72 23.64 -23.53
C ARG A 28 -8.94 23.26 -24.79
N GLU A 29 -7.73 23.81 -24.96
CA GLU A 29 -6.90 23.49 -26.13
C GLU A 29 -6.44 22.01 -26.11
N ILE A 30 -6.17 21.45 -24.92
CA ILE A 30 -5.87 20.01 -24.76
C ILE A 30 -7.09 19.16 -25.15
N GLU A 31 -8.28 19.49 -24.65
CA GLU A 31 -9.52 18.78 -24.98
C GLU A 31 -9.82 18.86 -26.49
N ASP A 32 -9.63 20.03 -27.10
CA ASP A 32 -9.87 20.24 -28.53
C ASP A 32 -8.84 19.49 -29.40
N ALA A 33 -7.57 19.40 -28.98
CA ALA A 33 -6.55 18.57 -29.63
C ALA A 33 -6.94 17.08 -29.63
N ILE A 34 -7.33 16.55 -28.46
CA ILE A 34 -7.78 15.15 -28.36
C ILE A 34 -9.08 14.92 -29.14
N ARG A 35 -10.01 15.88 -29.16
CA ARG A 35 -11.25 15.76 -29.94
C ARG A 35 -10.99 15.67 -31.45
N ARG A 36 -9.94 16.35 -31.94
CA ARG A 36 -9.48 16.32 -33.34
C ARG A 36 -8.64 15.09 -33.67
N ALA A 37 -8.16 14.35 -32.68
CA ALA A 37 -7.31 13.17 -32.89
C ALA A 37 -8.02 12.09 -33.71
N ILE A 38 -7.26 11.44 -34.61
CA ILE A 38 -7.73 10.33 -35.46
C ILE A 38 -8.26 9.17 -34.59
N ARG A 39 -7.65 8.98 -33.42
CA ARG A 39 -7.96 7.90 -32.46
C ARG A 39 -8.53 8.45 -31.15
N ARG A 40 -9.38 9.49 -31.20
CA ARG A 40 -9.97 10.12 -30.00
C ARG A 40 -10.62 9.12 -29.02
N GLU A 41 -11.22 8.04 -29.53
CA GLU A 41 -11.87 6.99 -28.73
C GLU A 41 -10.88 6.21 -27.84
N GLN A 42 -9.57 6.34 -28.09
CA GLN A 42 -8.51 5.73 -27.29
C GLN A 42 -8.06 6.61 -26.12
N PHE A 43 -8.63 7.80 -25.94
CA PHE A 43 -8.27 8.71 -24.87
C PHE A 43 -9.48 9.04 -23.99
N GLU A 44 -9.25 9.06 -22.69
CA GLU A 44 -10.23 9.50 -21.69
C GLU A 44 -9.62 10.61 -20.86
N ILE A 45 -10.24 11.80 -20.85
CA ILE A 45 -9.74 12.95 -20.10
C ILE A 45 -10.46 13.06 -18.76
N ARG A 46 -9.68 13.22 -17.68
CA ARG A 46 -10.14 13.52 -16.33
C ARG A 46 -9.49 14.81 -15.86
N ILE A 47 -10.28 15.73 -15.34
CA ILE A 47 -9.79 17.05 -14.90
C ILE A 47 -10.02 17.21 -13.40
N ARG A 48 -9.04 17.77 -12.69
CA ARG A 48 -9.17 18.30 -11.33
C ARG A 48 -8.49 19.67 -11.28
N THR A 49 -9.22 20.68 -10.84
CA THR A 49 -8.74 22.06 -10.74
C THR A 49 -8.49 22.44 -9.28
N ALA A 50 -7.67 23.48 -9.06
CA ALA A 50 -7.34 24.00 -7.73
C ALA A 50 -6.87 22.90 -6.76
N VAL A 51 -5.95 22.05 -7.23
CA VAL A 51 -5.55 20.86 -6.48
C VAL A 51 -4.57 21.18 -5.36
N ARG A 52 -4.82 20.60 -4.19
CA ARG A 52 -3.88 20.56 -3.06
C ARG A 52 -2.97 19.34 -3.19
N PRO A 53 -1.81 19.27 -2.49
CA PRO A 53 -0.94 18.10 -2.55
C PRO A 53 -1.64 16.77 -2.27
N GLN A 54 -2.61 16.74 -1.35
CA GLN A 54 -3.38 15.53 -1.04
C GLN A 54 -4.36 15.14 -2.16
N ASP A 55 -4.88 16.12 -2.90
CA ASP A 55 -5.82 15.89 -4.01
C ASP A 55 -5.10 15.27 -5.19
N ILE A 56 -3.85 15.69 -5.45
CA ILE A 56 -3.00 15.07 -6.49
C ILE A 56 -2.76 13.59 -6.17
N ARG A 57 -2.36 13.29 -4.92
CA ARG A 57 -2.11 11.90 -4.46
C ARG A 57 -3.34 11.02 -4.67
N ARG A 58 -4.50 11.55 -4.27
CA ARG A 58 -5.79 10.86 -4.38
C ARG A 58 -6.22 10.70 -5.84
N ALA A 59 -6.14 11.74 -6.65
CA ALA A 59 -6.57 11.71 -8.04
C ALA A 59 -5.77 10.73 -8.89
N ILE A 60 -4.44 10.63 -8.69
CA ILE A 60 -3.62 9.64 -9.42
C ILE A 60 -4.01 8.22 -9.00
N ALA A 61 -4.20 7.98 -7.69
CA ALA A 61 -4.56 6.67 -7.17
C ALA A 61 -5.99 6.22 -7.55
N GLU A 62 -6.94 7.14 -7.67
CA GLU A 62 -8.33 6.84 -8.04
C GLU A 62 -8.50 6.65 -9.56
N GLU A 63 -7.83 7.47 -10.37
CA GLU A 63 -8.07 7.50 -11.82
C GLU A 63 -7.21 6.49 -12.58
N TYR A 64 -6.08 6.04 -12.02
CA TYR A 64 -5.06 5.21 -12.69
C TYR A 64 -4.66 5.79 -14.07
N PRO A 65 -4.19 7.05 -14.14
CA PRO A 65 -3.89 7.70 -15.42
C PRO A 65 -2.62 7.16 -16.07
N HIS A 66 -2.59 7.12 -17.40
CA HIS A 66 -1.38 6.79 -18.16
C HIS A 66 -0.52 8.04 -18.43
N ILE A 67 -1.18 9.21 -18.45
CA ILE A 67 -0.55 10.51 -18.67
C ILE A 67 -1.07 11.45 -17.59
N VAL A 68 -0.15 12.15 -16.91
CA VAL A 68 -0.50 13.20 -15.95
C VAL A 68 0.02 14.53 -16.47
N HIS A 69 -0.87 15.50 -16.62
CA HIS A 69 -0.56 16.86 -17.03
C HIS A 69 -0.82 17.81 -15.88
N LEU A 70 0.21 18.49 -15.40
CA LEU A 70 0.09 19.46 -14.33
C LEU A 70 0.46 20.84 -14.87
N CYS A 71 -0.52 21.75 -14.85
CA CYS A 71 -0.32 23.15 -15.23
C CYS A 71 -0.46 24.09 -14.02
N GLY A 72 0.44 25.06 -13.90
CA GLY A 72 0.48 25.96 -12.75
C GLY A 72 1.78 26.75 -12.65
N HIS A 73 2.07 27.24 -11.45
CA HIS A 73 3.27 28.03 -11.19
C HIS A 73 4.43 27.16 -10.69
N GLY A 74 5.64 27.58 -11.01
CA GLY A 74 6.86 27.03 -10.43
C GLY A 74 7.85 28.12 -10.06
N THR A 75 8.69 27.82 -9.08
CA THR A 75 9.69 28.73 -8.52
C THR A 75 11.09 28.33 -9.02
N SER A 76 12.06 29.26 -8.97
CA SER A 76 13.41 29.06 -9.52
C SER A 76 14.22 27.92 -8.89
N ASP A 77 13.86 27.51 -7.67
CA ASP A 77 14.40 26.34 -6.99
C ASP A 77 13.84 25.00 -7.55
N GLY A 78 12.82 25.06 -8.41
CA GLY A 78 12.16 23.92 -9.04
C GLY A 78 10.94 23.42 -8.27
N CYS A 79 10.49 24.13 -7.23
CA CYS A 79 9.24 23.77 -6.56
C CYS A 79 8.05 24.12 -7.44
N LEU A 80 7.02 23.28 -7.39
CA LEU A 80 5.72 23.54 -7.98
C LEU A 80 4.80 24.16 -6.94
N VAL A 81 4.11 25.24 -7.26
CA VAL A 81 3.22 25.93 -6.32
C VAL A 81 1.81 25.39 -6.45
N LEU A 82 1.31 24.82 -5.36
CA LEU A 82 -0.05 24.30 -5.21
C LEU A 82 -0.81 25.06 -4.12
N GLU A 83 -2.06 24.67 -3.85
CA GLU A 83 -2.87 25.24 -2.78
C GLU A 83 -2.72 24.46 -1.45
N ASP A 84 -2.74 25.16 -0.31
CA ASP A 84 -2.93 24.56 1.02
C ASP A 84 -4.39 24.62 1.51
N ASP A 85 -4.67 24.09 2.71
CA ASP A 85 -6.04 24.08 3.24
C ASP A 85 -6.60 25.49 3.56
N GLY A 86 -5.74 26.52 3.57
CA GLY A 86 -6.10 27.92 3.76
C GLY A 86 -6.17 28.73 2.47
N GLY A 87 -6.00 28.11 1.29
CA GLY A 87 -6.01 28.81 0.00
C GLY A 87 -4.70 29.54 -0.33
N ASN A 88 -3.62 29.29 0.42
CA ASN A 88 -2.33 29.94 0.19
C ASN A 88 -1.43 29.09 -0.72
N ASN A 89 -0.45 29.75 -1.32
CA ASN A 89 0.60 29.13 -2.12
C ASN A 89 1.48 28.21 -1.27
N LYS A 90 1.48 26.92 -1.61
CA LYS A 90 2.29 25.88 -1.00
C LYS A 90 3.29 25.31 -2.00
N PRO A 91 4.59 25.61 -1.88
CA PRO A 91 5.61 25.01 -2.73
C PRO A 91 5.78 23.52 -2.41
N VAL A 92 5.77 22.70 -3.45
CA VAL A 92 6.08 21.27 -3.38
C VAL A 92 7.44 21.04 -4.02
N PRO A 93 8.42 20.49 -3.28
CA PRO A 93 9.77 20.31 -3.78
C PRO A 93 9.86 19.18 -4.82
N PRO A 94 10.87 19.21 -5.71
CA PRO A 94 11.09 18.18 -6.72
C PRO A 94 11.08 16.74 -6.20
N GLN A 95 11.68 16.52 -5.03
CA GLN A 95 11.76 15.20 -4.40
C GLN A 95 10.40 14.68 -3.96
N GLY A 96 9.49 15.58 -3.54
CA GLY A 96 8.12 15.21 -3.16
C GLY A 96 7.30 14.74 -4.35
N LEU A 97 7.40 15.45 -5.49
CA LEU A 97 6.76 15.03 -6.75
C LEU A 97 7.36 13.74 -7.29
N ALA A 98 8.68 13.60 -7.30
CA ALA A 98 9.34 12.37 -7.74
C ALA A 98 8.94 11.16 -6.88
N ALA A 99 8.88 11.32 -5.56
CA ALA A 99 8.43 10.27 -4.65
C ALA A 99 6.98 9.87 -4.91
N LEU A 100 6.09 10.83 -5.22
CA LEU A 100 4.71 10.55 -5.62
C LEU A 100 4.65 9.71 -6.89
N PHE A 101 5.27 10.18 -7.98
CA PHE A 101 5.21 9.46 -9.26
C PHE A 101 5.92 8.11 -9.22
N LYS A 102 6.93 7.94 -8.35
CA LYS A 102 7.55 6.64 -8.11
C LYS A 102 6.54 5.58 -7.66
N LEU A 103 5.55 5.94 -6.84
CA LEU A 103 4.49 5.03 -6.37
C LEU A 103 3.52 4.59 -7.48
N HIS A 104 3.53 5.30 -8.62
CA HIS A 104 2.58 5.12 -9.71
C HIS A 104 3.25 4.76 -11.04
N ALA A 105 4.55 4.39 -10.99
CA ALA A 105 5.37 4.13 -12.17
C ALA A 105 4.97 2.89 -12.98
N GLU A 106 4.11 2.02 -12.41
CA GLU A 106 3.60 0.84 -13.10
C GLU A 106 2.61 1.17 -14.23
N TYR A 107 1.88 2.29 -14.11
CA TYR A 107 0.83 2.66 -15.06
C TYR A 107 0.98 4.07 -15.61
N VAL A 108 1.60 5.00 -14.88
CA VAL A 108 1.92 6.33 -15.42
C VAL A 108 3.13 6.20 -16.34
N ASN A 109 2.94 6.53 -17.62
CA ASN A 109 3.99 6.44 -18.64
C ASN A 109 4.59 7.80 -19.00
N CYS A 110 3.81 8.88 -18.85
CA CYS A 110 4.26 10.23 -19.17
C CYS A 110 3.74 11.26 -18.16
N VAL A 111 4.61 12.17 -17.74
CA VAL A 111 4.26 13.33 -16.90
C VAL A 111 4.65 14.61 -17.61
N VAL A 112 3.73 15.56 -17.72
CA VAL A 112 3.97 16.90 -18.26
C VAL A 112 3.80 17.91 -17.14
N LEU A 113 4.89 18.59 -16.76
CA LEU A 113 4.87 19.67 -15.78
C LEU A 113 4.94 21.02 -16.50
N ASN A 114 3.79 21.57 -16.88
CA ASN A 114 3.69 22.85 -17.55
C ASN A 114 3.71 24.02 -16.54
N ALA A 115 4.90 24.27 -15.99
CA ALA A 115 5.15 25.30 -14.99
C ALA A 115 6.60 25.81 -15.10
N CYS A 116 6.86 27.07 -14.74
CA CYS A 116 8.21 27.64 -14.80
C CYS A 116 9.23 26.83 -13.98
N TYR A 117 10.44 26.63 -14.51
CA TYR A 117 11.53 25.90 -13.84
C TYR A 117 11.20 24.45 -13.41
N SER A 118 10.17 23.84 -14.01
CA SER A 118 9.75 22.46 -13.70
C SER A 118 10.62 21.36 -14.31
N GLU A 119 11.71 21.70 -15.02
CA GLU A 119 12.67 20.69 -15.49
C GLU A 119 13.31 19.91 -14.33
N LYS A 120 13.64 20.57 -13.21
CA LYS A 120 14.22 19.90 -12.04
C LYS A 120 13.32 18.77 -11.48
N PRO A 121 12.02 19.01 -11.20
CA PRO A 121 11.11 17.93 -10.85
C PRO A 121 10.90 16.93 -11.99
N ALA A 122 10.85 17.37 -13.26
CA ALA A 122 10.70 16.45 -14.39
C ALA A 122 11.89 15.47 -14.50
N TYR A 123 13.12 15.94 -14.33
CA TYR A 123 14.33 15.10 -14.28
C TYR A 123 14.30 14.12 -13.10
N ALA A 124 13.82 14.55 -11.93
CA ALA A 124 13.66 13.66 -10.78
C ALA A 124 12.58 12.60 -11.01
N ILE A 125 11.49 12.96 -11.69
CA ILE A 125 10.40 12.04 -12.07
C ILE A 125 10.84 11.06 -13.15
N SER A 126 11.67 11.49 -14.12
CA SER A 126 12.16 10.62 -15.20
C SER A 126 13.06 9.47 -14.71
N GLN A 127 13.57 9.55 -13.47
CA GLN A 127 14.25 8.42 -12.83
C GLN A 127 13.29 7.23 -12.61
N HIS A 128 11.98 7.46 -12.65
CA HIS A 128 10.95 6.48 -12.35
C HIS A 128 9.99 6.29 -13.53
N ILE A 129 9.52 7.38 -14.15
CA ILE A 129 8.58 7.40 -15.27
C ILE A 129 9.33 7.48 -16.60
N ASN A 130 8.84 6.76 -17.62
CA ASN A 130 9.51 6.66 -18.91
C ASN A 130 9.74 8.03 -19.59
N TYR A 131 8.77 8.94 -19.48
CA TYR A 131 8.83 10.28 -20.06
C TYR A 131 8.38 11.34 -19.05
N ALA A 132 9.21 12.35 -18.81
CA ALA A 132 8.83 13.50 -18.00
C ALA A 132 9.25 14.80 -18.71
N ILE A 133 8.29 15.71 -18.91
CA ILE A 133 8.53 16.99 -19.58
C ILE A 133 8.42 18.10 -18.53
N GLY A 134 9.38 19.02 -18.53
CA GLY A 134 9.36 20.22 -17.70
C GLY A 134 10.02 21.40 -18.38
N MET A 135 9.92 22.58 -17.79
CA MET A 135 10.44 23.84 -18.34
C MET A 135 11.76 24.18 -17.67
N ASN A 136 12.82 24.38 -18.44
CA ASN A 136 14.17 24.69 -17.91
C ASN A 136 14.29 26.14 -17.39
N GLN A 137 13.38 27.02 -17.80
CA GLN A 137 13.35 28.44 -17.45
C GLN A 137 11.89 28.95 -17.40
N PRO A 138 11.63 30.25 -17.11
CA PRO A 138 10.29 30.80 -17.19
C PRO A 138 9.73 30.68 -18.61
N ILE A 139 8.48 30.21 -18.74
CA ILE A 139 7.76 30.14 -19.99
C ILE A 139 6.59 31.12 -19.98
N GLY A 140 6.35 31.80 -21.11
CA GLY A 140 5.17 32.65 -21.25
C GLY A 140 3.89 31.83 -21.37
N ASP A 141 2.81 32.30 -20.76
CA ASP A 141 1.51 31.61 -20.73
C ASP A 141 0.98 31.24 -22.13
N LYS A 142 1.20 32.08 -23.16
CA LYS A 142 0.85 31.73 -24.55
C LYS A 142 1.67 30.53 -25.06
N ALA A 143 2.99 30.50 -24.81
CA ALA A 143 3.86 29.43 -25.26
C ALA A 143 3.58 28.12 -24.53
N ALA A 144 3.27 28.17 -23.22
CA ALA A 144 2.84 27.02 -22.43
C ALA A 144 1.57 26.36 -23.01
N ILE A 145 0.56 27.16 -23.37
CA ILE A 145 -0.68 26.67 -23.97
C ILE A 145 -0.44 26.07 -25.36
N VAL A 146 0.34 26.76 -26.20
CA VAL A 146 0.68 26.30 -27.56
C VAL A 146 1.46 24.98 -27.50
N PHE A 147 2.40 24.85 -26.56
CA PHE A 147 3.12 23.60 -26.32
C PHE A 147 2.17 22.45 -25.97
N ALA A 148 1.27 22.65 -25.00
CA ALA A 148 0.33 21.63 -24.57
C ALA A 148 -0.57 21.19 -25.74
N ALA A 149 -1.12 22.14 -26.49
CA ALA A 149 -1.94 21.86 -27.67
C ALA A 149 -1.19 21.02 -28.71
N GLY A 150 0.04 21.44 -29.08
CA GLY A 150 0.88 20.72 -30.03
C GLY A 150 1.28 19.32 -29.55
N PHE A 151 1.58 19.18 -28.26
CA PHE A 151 1.90 17.87 -27.67
C PHE A 151 0.75 16.88 -27.82
N TYR A 152 -0.48 17.27 -27.46
CA TYR A 152 -1.63 16.39 -27.57
C TYR A 152 -2.12 16.17 -29.00
N ASP A 153 -1.93 17.15 -29.91
CA ASP A 153 -2.11 16.94 -31.35
C ASP A 153 -1.16 15.85 -31.86
N GLY A 154 0.12 15.95 -31.53
CA GLY A 154 1.13 14.95 -31.88
C GLY A 154 0.84 13.56 -31.30
N LEU A 155 0.34 13.49 -30.07
CA LEU A 155 -0.07 12.24 -29.44
C LEU A 155 -1.30 11.60 -30.13
N GLY A 156 -2.18 12.43 -30.68
CA GLY A 156 -3.39 12.04 -31.39
C GLY A 156 -3.20 11.60 -32.83
N TYR A 157 -2.02 11.86 -33.42
CA TYR A 157 -1.68 11.44 -34.77
C TYR A 157 -1.44 9.92 -34.89
N GLU A 158 -1.49 9.43 -36.12
CA GLU A 158 -1.18 8.05 -36.44
C GLU A 158 0.33 7.83 -36.41
N ASN A 159 0.78 6.83 -35.66
CA ASN A 159 2.19 6.53 -35.50
C ASN A 159 2.64 5.61 -36.64
N LEU A 160 3.07 6.21 -37.75
CA LEU A 160 3.63 5.51 -38.89
C LEU A 160 5.07 5.10 -38.53
N ASN A 161 5.34 3.79 -38.43
CA ASN A 161 6.67 3.18 -38.31
C ASN A 161 7.26 2.96 -36.89
N ASN A 162 6.46 2.59 -35.88
CA ASN A 162 6.96 2.23 -34.54
C ASN A 162 7.81 3.34 -33.88
N GLN A 163 7.58 4.61 -34.21
CA GLN A 163 8.30 5.71 -33.56
C GLN A 163 7.85 5.85 -32.11
N ASP A 164 8.72 6.38 -31.25
CA ASP A 164 8.36 6.68 -29.87
C ASP A 164 7.25 7.76 -29.86
N ASN A 165 6.03 7.35 -29.46
CA ASN A 165 4.84 8.19 -29.52
C ASN A 165 4.97 9.46 -28.65
N PHE A 166 5.69 9.37 -27.53
CA PHE A 166 5.87 10.51 -26.63
C PHE A 166 6.98 11.44 -27.11
N GLN A 167 8.04 10.91 -27.74
CA GLN A 167 9.02 11.74 -28.43
C GLN A 167 8.38 12.54 -29.56
N ARG A 168 7.58 11.87 -30.42
CA ARG A 168 6.91 12.54 -31.54
C ARG A 168 5.95 13.64 -31.07
N ALA A 169 5.18 13.37 -30.01
CA ALA A 169 4.30 14.34 -29.36
C ALA A 169 5.08 15.54 -28.82
N TYR A 170 6.19 15.30 -28.12
CA TYR A 170 7.08 16.36 -27.65
C TYR A 170 7.63 17.22 -28.79
N ASP A 171 8.12 16.59 -29.86
CA ASP A 171 8.65 17.30 -31.03
C ASP A 171 7.57 18.18 -31.71
N GLU A 172 6.33 17.69 -31.79
CA GLU A 172 5.19 18.48 -32.31
C GLU A 172 4.89 19.70 -31.43
N GLY A 173 4.92 19.52 -30.11
CA GLY A 173 4.79 20.62 -29.15
C GLY A 173 5.88 21.68 -29.33
N LEU A 174 7.14 21.28 -29.55
CA LEU A 174 8.23 22.22 -29.82
C LEU A 174 8.03 22.98 -31.13
N VAL A 175 7.63 22.28 -32.20
CA VAL A 175 7.33 22.89 -33.50
C VAL A 175 6.20 23.91 -33.37
N ALA A 176 5.14 23.59 -32.63
CA ALA A 176 4.02 24.50 -32.38
C ALA A 176 4.47 25.81 -31.71
N ILE A 177 5.34 25.73 -30.70
CA ILE A 177 5.93 26.94 -30.09
C ILE A 177 6.77 27.69 -31.11
N GLN A 178 7.66 27.01 -31.84
CA GLN A 178 8.58 27.65 -32.79
C GLN A 178 7.86 28.37 -33.93
N MET A 179 6.68 27.91 -34.34
CA MET A 179 5.86 28.59 -35.34
C MET A 179 5.24 29.90 -34.82
N GLU A 180 5.07 30.05 -33.51
CA GLU A 180 4.48 31.23 -32.87
C GLU A 180 5.52 32.19 -32.28
N ASP A 181 6.56 31.64 -31.64
CA ASP A 181 7.65 32.36 -30.99
C ASP A 181 8.90 31.46 -30.86
N LEU A 182 9.83 31.61 -31.79
CA LEU A 182 11.11 30.89 -31.82
C LEU A 182 11.90 31.00 -30.51
N SER A 183 11.79 32.11 -29.78
CA SER A 183 12.60 32.37 -28.58
C SER A 183 12.25 31.45 -27.40
N GLN A 184 11.07 30.83 -27.44
CA GLN A 184 10.57 29.95 -26.37
C GLN A 184 10.57 28.47 -26.76
N GLY A 185 10.97 28.14 -28.00
CA GLY A 185 10.96 26.78 -28.55
C GLY A 185 11.99 25.81 -27.96
N SER A 186 12.86 26.27 -27.07
CA SER A 186 13.86 25.45 -26.35
C SER A 186 13.58 25.33 -24.84
N ILE A 187 12.43 25.84 -24.38
CA ILE A 187 12.09 25.88 -22.96
C ILE A 187 11.58 24.51 -22.44
N PRO A 188 10.64 23.83 -23.12
CA PRO A 188 10.27 22.49 -22.73
C PRO A 188 11.44 21.54 -22.94
N VAL A 189 11.70 20.68 -21.96
CA VAL A 189 12.74 19.66 -21.99
C VAL A 189 12.13 18.30 -21.69
N LEU A 190 12.31 17.36 -22.62
CA LEU A 190 11.94 15.96 -22.43
C LEU A 190 13.06 15.19 -21.72
N ASN A 191 12.77 14.74 -20.51
CA ASN A 191 13.61 13.83 -19.75
C ASN A 191 13.10 12.39 -19.95
N LYS A 192 13.90 11.55 -20.59
CA LYS A 192 13.62 10.12 -20.70
C LYS A 192 14.24 9.37 -19.55
N LYS A 193 13.57 8.31 -19.11
CA LYS A 193 14.20 7.32 -18.24
C LYS A 193 15.37 6.71 -18.98
N LEU A 194 16.58 6.93 -18.46
CA LEU A 194 17.77 6.31 -19.03
C LEU A 194 17.61 4.78 -18.91
N PRO A 195 17.77 4.02 -20.01
CA PRO A 195 18.02 2.59 -19.87
C PRO A 195 19.27 2.44 -19.00
N ALA A 196 19.27 1.49 -18.07
CA ALA A 196 20.43 1.20 -17.23
C ALA A 196 21.60 0.77 -18.12
N ALA A 197 22.40 1.74 -18.58
CA ALA A 197 23.57 1.55 -19.42
C ALA A 197 24.82 1.66 -18.54
N GLU A 198 25.48 0.52 -18.38
CA GLU A 198 26.93 0.33 -18.25
C GLU A 198 27.73 1.62 -17.95
N SER A 199 27.93 1.91 -16.66
CA SER A 199 28.89 2.93 -16.25
C SER A 199 30.30 2.43 -16.55
N LEU A 200 30.87 2.91 -17.66
CA LEU A 200 32.31 2.96 -17.92
C LEU A 200 32.99 3.73 -16.76
N CYS A 201 33.50 3.00 -15.78
CA CYS A 201 34.38 3.56 -14.76
C CYS A 201 35.80 3.74 -15.32
N PRO A 202 36.47 4.88 -15.10
CA PRO A 202 37.91 5.02 -15.33
C PRO A 202 38.66 4.04 -14.42
N SER A 203 39.54 3.27 -15.04
CA SER A 203 40.25 2.15 -14.46
C SER A 203 41.38 2.56 -13.52
N TYR A 204 41.09 3.20 -12.39
CA TYR A 204 42.08 3.31 -11.31
C TYR A 204 41.39 3.30 -9.95
N LEU A 205 41.84 2.37 -9.10
CA LEU A 205 41.60 2.20 -7.65
C LEU A 205 40.71 1.00 -7.25
N THR A 206 41.46 -0.07 -6.94
CA THR A 206 41.34 -0.92 -5.74
C THR A 206 40.21 -1.94 -5.62
N ASN A 207 40.60 -3.21 -5.88
CA ASN A 207 40.20 -4.43 -5.15
C ASN A 207 39.02 -4.29 -4.18
N THR A 208 37.84 -4.75 -4.62
CA THR A 208 36.76 -5.19 -3.72
C THR A 208 36.06 -6.39 -4.36
N PRO A 209 35.65 -7.44 -3.62
CA PRO A 209 35.09 -8.64 -4.21
C PRO A 209 33.73 -8.37 -4.88
N CYS A 210 33.56 -8.94 -6.06
CA CYS A 210 32.36 -8.94 -6.89
C CYS A 210 31.05 -9.01 -6.07
N ALA A 211 30.20 -7.99 -6.19
CA ALA A 211 28.85 -8.00 -5.64
C ALA A 211 28.05 -9.14 -6.30
N PRO A 212 27.30 -9.96 -5.55
CA PRO A 212 26.49 -11.01 -6.13
C PRO A 212 25.37 -10.40 -6.99
N GLU A 213 25.22 -10.90 -8.21
CA GLU A 213 24.09 -10.59 -9.08
C GLU A 213 22.77 -10.87 -8.33
N LEU A 214 21.94 -9.82 -8.17
CA LEU A 214 20.62 -9.95 -7.58
C LEU A 214 19.75 -10.84 -8.48
N LYS A 215 19.30 -11.97 -7.93
CA LYS A 215 18.48 -12.96 -8.66
C LYS A 215 17.10 -12.41 -9.07
N TYR A 216 16.63 -11.37 -8.39
CA TYR A 216 15.32 -10.72 -8.58
C TYR A 216 15.43 -9.21 -8.37
N PRO A 217 14.55 -8.40 -9.00
CA PRO A 217 14.51 -6.96 -8.74
C PRO A 217 14.16 -6.70 -7.26
N LEU A 218 14.83 -5.73 -6.64
CA LEU A 218 14.57 -5.35 -5.25
C LEU A 218 13.21 -4.68 -5.13
N GLU A 219 12.29 -5.34 -4.43
CA GLU A 219 10.98 -4.81 -4.09
C GLU A 219 11.06 -3.97 -2.81
N TYR A 220 10.53 -2.74 -2.86
CA TYR A 220 10.43 -1.92 -1.65
C TYR A 220 9.48 -2.60 -0.64
N PRO A 221 9.85 -2.70 0.65
CA PRO A 221 8.96 -3.25 1.66
C PRO A 221 7.83 -2.27 2.02
N ASP A 222 6.73 -2.33 1.28
CA ASP A 222 5.46 -1.67 1.60
C ASP A 222 4.32 -2.70 1.74
N GLY A 223 3.54 -2.56 2.82
CA GLY A 223 2.39 -3.42 3.05
C GLY A 223 2.70 -4.92 3.12
N HIS A 224 1.80 -5.72 2.54
CA HIS A 224 1.88 -7.18 2.53
C HIS A 224 2.75 -7.68 1.37
N VAL A 225 3.35 -8.86 1.53
CA VAL A 225 4.23 -9.45 0.52
C VAL A 225 3.39 -10.19 -0.53
N PRO A 226 3.42 -9.78 -1.82
CA PRO A 226 2.65 -10.43 -2.89
C PRO A 226 2.94 -11.92 -3.04
N LEU A 227 2.02 -12.67 -3.65
CA LEU A 227 2.18 -14.12 -3.87
C LEU A 227 3.39 -14.47 -4.74
N SER A 228 3.68 -13.65 -5.75
CA SER A 228 4.79 -13.82 -6.67
C SER A 228 6.13 -13.32 -6.11
N SER A 229 6.11 -12.60 -4.98
CA SER A 229 7.31 -11.97 -4.44
C SER A 229 8.29 -13.04 -3.93
N PRO A 230 9.57 -13.00 -4.36
CA PRO A 230 10.59 -13.93 -3.88
C PRO A 230 11.03 -13.63 -2.45
N PHE A 231 10.62 -12.48 -1.89
CA PHE A 231 11.01 -11.99 -0.57
C PHE A 231 10.12 -12.50 0.57
N TYR A 232 9.14 -13.36 0.28
CA TYR A 232 8.43 -14.08 1.32
C TYR A 232 9.33 -15.16 1.92
N VAL A 233 9.32 -15.22 3.24
CA VAL A 233 9.98 -16.27 4.04
C VAL A 233 8.88 -16.97 4.82
N GLU A 234 8.82 -18.29 4.66
CA GLU A 234 7.83 -19.12 5.34
C GLU A 234 8.15 -19.20 6.84
N HIS A 235 7.10 -19.30 7.65
CA HIS A 235 7.25 -19.57 9.08
C HIS A 235 7.33 -21.07 9.31
N ASP A 236 8.08 -21.49 10.33
CA ASP A 236 8.33 -22.91 10.58
C ASP A 236 7.02 -23.68 10.82
N GLY A 237 6.56 -24.41 9.79
CA GLY A 237 5.36 -25.26 9.81
C GLY A 237 4.01 -24.55 9.78
N ILE A 238 3.95 -23.21 9.81
CA ILE A 238 2.69 -22.46 9.90
C ILE A 238 1.88 -22.55 8.59
N GLU A 239 2.52 -22.36 7.45
CA GLU A 239 1.88 -22.40 6.14
C GLU A 239 1.24 -23.77 5.90
N SER A 240 2.00 -24.85 6.13
CA SER A 240 1.52 -26.22 6.02
C SER A 240 0.31 -26.48 6.93
N LEU A 241 0.37 -26.06 8.20
CA LEU A 241 -0.75 -26.18 9.14
C LEU A 241 -1.99 -25.43 8.63
N CYS A 242 -1.81 -24.24 8.07
CA CYS A 242 -2.91 -23.44 7.52
C CYS A 242 -3.53 -24.11 6.29
N TYR A 243 -2.70 -24.61 5.37
CA TYR A 243 -3.16 -25.29 4.17
C TYR A 243 -3.94 -26.57 4.51
N GLU A 244 -3.40 -27.41 5.38
CA GLU A 244 -4.09 -28.62 5.85
C GLU A 244 -5.39 -28.31 6.57
N THR A 245 -5.41 -27.25 7.39
CA THR A 245 -6.61 -26.83 8.12
C THR A 245 -7.67 -26.29 7.18
N LEU A 246 -7.28 -25.51 6.17
CA LEU A 246 -8.20 -24.91 5.19
C LEU A 246 -9.01 -25.97 4.44
N LEU A 247 -8.41 -27.12 4.14
CA LEU A 247 -9.10 -28.18 3.38
C LEU A 247 -10.16 -28.91 4.22
N LYS A 248 -10.18 -28.74 5.55
CA LYS A 248 -11.18 -29.34 6.42
C LYS A 248 -12.54 -28.64 6.26
N PRO A 249 -13.67 -29.38 6.18
CA PRO A 249 -15.01 -28.78 6.12
C PRO A 249 -15.29 -27.88 7.32
N GLY A 250 -15.92 -26.73 7.09
CA GLY A 250 -16.30 -25.82 8.17
C GLY A 250 -15.11 -25.16 8.90
N SER A 251 -13.89 -25.19 8.37
CA SER A 251 -12.68 -24.77 9.09
C SER A 251 -12.71 -23.29 9.50
N LEU A 252 -12.08 -22.98 10.65
CA LEU A 252 -11.82 -21.62 11.11
C LEU A 252 -10.33 -21.50 11.45
N ILE A 253 -9.62 -20.61 10.76
CA ILE A 253 -8.21 -20.25 11.01
C ILE A 253 -8.18 -18.84 11.57
N ARG A 254 -7.41 -18.63 12.65
CA ARG A 254 -7.24 -17.30 13.28
C ARG A 254 -5.79 -16.91 13.31
N ILE A 255 -5.42 -15.98 12.45
CA ILE A 255 -4.08 -15.40 12.37
C ILE A 255 -4.01 -14.25 13.38
N LYS A 256 -3.05 -14.31 14.29
CA LYS A 256 -2.85 -13.36 15.39
C LYS A 256 -1.39 -12.94 15.43
N ALA A 257 -1.13 -11.63 15.40
CA ALA A 257 0.20 -11.06 15.60
C ALA A 257 0.11 -9.53 15.71
N PRO A 258 1.14 -8.84 16.23
CA PRO A 258 1.28 -7.40 16.08
C PRO A 258 1.19 -6.92 14.61
N LYS A 259 0.99 -5.61 14.39
CA LYS A 259 1.05 -5.03 13.04
C LYS A 259 2.40 -5.33 12.37
N LEU A 260 2.38 -5.41 11.04
CA LEU A 260 3.56 -5.61 10.19
C LEU A 260 4.35 -6.94 10.40
N MET A 261 3.73 -7.94 11.05
CA MET A 261 4.27 -9.30 11.20
C MET A 261 3.91 -10.26 10.05
N GLY A 262 3.21 -9.79 9.00
CA GLY A 262 2.91 -10.62 7.82
C GLY A 262 1.56 -11.34 7.81
N LYS A 263 0.60 -10.93 8.67
CA LYS A 263 -0.75 -11.53 8.74
C LYS A 263 -1.46 -11.59 7.38
N THR A 264 -1.55 -10.45 6.69
CA THR A 264 -2.14 -10.33 5.34
C THR A 264 -1.35 -11.13 4.30
N SER A 265 -0.01 -11.17 4.41
CA SER A 265 0.85 -11.98 3.54
C SER A 265 0.55 -13.48 3.66
N LEU A 266 0.27 -13.97 4.88
CA LEU A 266 -0.12 -15.35 5.11
C LEU A 266 -1.56 -15.60 4.65
N MET A 267 -2.52 -14.72 4.99
CA MET A 267 -3.92 -14.87 4.58
C MET A 267 -4.08 -14.98 3.06
N THR A 268 -3.42 -14.10 2.31
CA THR A 268 -3.48 -14.10 0.84
C THR A 268 -2.94 -15.41 0.25
N ARG A 269 -1.91 -16.00 0.85
CA ARG A 269 -1.38 -17.33 0.47
C ARG A 269 -2.34 -18.47 0.79
N ILE A 270 -2.98 -18.45 1.95
CA ILE A 270 -4.01 -19.44 2.31
C ILE A 270 -5.19 -19.36 1.32
N LEU A 271 -5.65 -18.15 0.98
CA LEU A 271 -6.71 -17.97 0.00
C LEU A 271 -6.30 -18.45 -1.40
N ALA A 272 -5.05 -18.19 -1.82
CA ALA A 272 -4.52 -18.69 -3.07
C ALA A 272 -4.44 -20.21 -3.11
N HIS A 273 -4.01 -20.84 -2.02
CA HIS A 273 -4.01 -22.28 -1.86
C HIS A 273 -5.44 -22.85 -1.96
N GLY A 274 -6.42 -22.19 -1.34
CA GLY A 274 -7.84 -22.53 -1.49
C GLY A 274 -8.30 -22.53 -2.94
N SER A 275 -7.96 -21.49 -3.72
CA SER A 275 -8.29 -21.42 -5.15
C SER A 275 -7.67 -22.57 -5.96
N LEU A 276 -6.43 -22.97 -5.66
CA LEU A 276 -5.79 -24.14 -6.30
C LEU A 276 -6.52 -25.45 -5.99
N HIS A 277 -7.18 -25.53 -4.83
CA HIS A 277 -7.99 -26.68 -4.40
C HIS A 277 -9.49 -26.48 -4.66
N ASN A 278 -9.84 -25.80 -5.75
CA ASN A 278 -11.22 -25.62 -6.22
C ASN A 278 -12.15 -25.00 -5.18
N CYS A 279 -11.67 -24.03 -4.42
CA CYS A 279 -12.50 -23.24 -3.51
C CYS A 279 -12.71 -21.83 -4.07
N GLN A 280 -13.94 -21.34 -3.97
CA GLN A 280 -14.22 -19.92 -4.16
C GLN A 280 -13.58 -19.15 -3.01
N LYS A 281 -13.02 -17.97 -3.30
CA LYS A 281 -12.41 -17.12 -2.29
C LYS A 281 -13.07 -15.75 -2.29
N VAL A 282 -13.26 -15.21 -1.09
CA VAL A 282 -13.67 -13.83 -0.88
C VAL A 282 -12.72 -13.24 0.15
N TYR A 283 -12.04 -12.16 -0.21
CA TYR A 283 -11.16 -11.41 0.68
C TYR A 283 -11.83 -10.07 1.00
N LEU A 284 -12.02 -9.79 2.29
CA LEU A 284 -12.55 -8.52 2.76
C LEU A 284 -11.56 -7.90 3.74
N ASP A 285 -11.03 -6.74 3.36
CA ASP A 285 -10.28 -5.88 4.26
C ASP A 285 -11.25 -4.97 5.04
N LEU A 286 -11.38 -5.20 6.34
CA LEU A 286 -12.24 -4.36 7.17
C LEU A 286 -11.58 -2.99 7.46
N GLY A 287 -10.26 -2.86 7.26
CA GLY A 287 -9.42 -1.66 7.38
C GLY A 287 -9.75 -0.51 6.43
N SER A 288 -10.47 -0.79 5.34
CA SER A 288 -10.89 0.20 4.33
C SER A 288 -12.39 0.56 4.34
N ILE A 289 -13.23 -0.10 5.14
CA ILE A 289 -14.67 0.17 5.28
C ILE A 289 -15.00 1.56 5.84
N ASP A 290 -15.98 2.26 5.26
CA ASP A 290 -16.45 3.53 5.81
C ASP A 290 -16.98 3.40 7.26
N LYS A 291 -16.58 4.32 8.13
CA LYS A 291 -17.03 4.33 9.55
C LYS A 291 -18.55 4.26 9.67
N ALA A 292 -19.28 4.92 8.77
CA ALA A 292 -20.74 4.93 8.78
C ALA A 292 -21.38 3.55 8.57
N VAL A 293 -20.69 2.60 7.93
CA VAL A 293 -21.17 1.22 7.79
C VAL A 293 -21.01 0.44 9.10
N LEU A 294 -19.95 0.76 9.87
CA LEU A 294 -19.56 0.06 11.09
C LEU A 294 -20.34 0.51 12.34
N THR A 295 -21.13 1.59 12.26
CA THR A 295 -21.92 2.09 13.40
C THR A 295 -23.20 1.29 13.67
N SER A 296 -23.54 0.29 12.85
CA SER A 296 -24.78 -0.48 13.00
C SER A 296 -24.59 -1.90 12.50
N LEU A 297 -24.96 -2.89 13.32
CA LEU A 297 -24.88 -4.30 12.94
C LEU A 297 -25.70 -4.60 11.68
N ASP A 298 -26.90 -4.03 11.55
CA ASP A 298 -27.74 -4.24 10.36
C ASP A 298 -27.06 -3.72 9.09
N ARG A 299 -26.53 -2.49 9.12
CA ARG A 299 -25.83 -1.90 7.98
C ARG A 299 -24.58 -2.68 7.62
N PHE A 300 -23.80 -3.08 8.62
CA PHE A 300 -22.58 -3.86 8.43
C PHE A 300 -22.87 -5.23 7.81
N LEU A 301 -23.89 -5.95 8.31
CA LEU A 301 -24.22 -7.28 7.81
C LEU A 301 -24.87 -7.26 6.41
N ARG A 302 -25.64 -6.22 6.09
CA ARG A 302 -26.12 -5.97 4.72
C ARG A 302 -24.96 -5.71 3.77
N TRP A 303 -24.01 -4.86 4.19
CA TRP A 303 -22.78 -4.59 3.43
C TRP A 303 -21.98 -5.87 3.22
N LEU A 304 -21.79 -6.69 4.27
CA LEU A 304 -21.09 -7.96 4.18
C LEU A 304 -21.74 -8.89 3.17
N CYS A 305 -23.05 -9.11 3.26
CA CYS A 305 -23.79 -9.96 2.32
C CYS A 305 -23.67 -9.44 0.89
N SER A 306 -23.84 -8.13 0.68
CA SER A 306 -23.70 -7.51 -0.64
C SER A 306 -22.29 -7.67 -1.22
N LYS A 307 -21.26 -7.53 -0.40
CA LYS A 307 -19.85 -7.67 -0.84
C LYS A 307 -19.52 -9.12 -1.16
N VAL A 308 -19.89 -10.07 -0.31
CA VAL A 308 -19.68 -11.50 -0.59
C VAL A 308 -20.43 -11.93 -1.84
N SER A 309 -21.67 -11.49 -2.06
CA SER A 309 -22.39 -11.77 -3.31
C SER A 309 -21.66 -11.19 -4.53
N SER A 310 -21.20 -9.94 -4.46
CA SER A 310 -20.48 -9.29 -5.55
C SER A 310 -19.17 -9.99 -5.91
N GLU A 311 -18.38 -10.41 -4.92
CA GLU A 311 -17.11 -11.10 -5.13
C GLU A 311 -17.28 -12.53 -5.67
N LEU A 312 -18.49 -13.09 -5.57
CA LEU A 312 -18.88 -14.38 -6.12
C LEU A 312 -19.66 -14.29 -7.44
N ASP A 313 -19.72 -13.10 -8.05
CA ASP A 313 -20.52 -12.81 -9.25
C ASP A 313 -22.01 -13.21 -9.09
N LEU A 314 -22.55 -13.10 -7.87
CA LEU A 314 -23.95 -13.35 -7.56
C LEU A 314 -24.76 -12.05 -7.53
N GLU A 315 -26.00 -12.11 -7.98
CA GLU A 315 -26.95 -11.00 -7.92
C GLU A 315 -27.17 -10.54 -6.47
N ASN A 316 -27.10 -9.22 -6.22
CA ASN A 316 -27.38 -8.68 -4.89
C ASN A 316 -28.88 -8.76 -4.57
N LYS A 317 -29.24 -9.68 -3.67
CA LYS A 317 -30.62 -9.91 -3.21
C LYS A 317 -30.86 -9.50 -1.77
N VAL A 318 -29.95 -8.74 -1.17
CA VAL A 318 -30.00 -8.37 0.25
C VAL A 318 -31.34 -7.71 0.58
N ASP A 319 -31.74 -6.67 -0.14
CA ASP A 319 -32.97 -5.93 0.16
C ASP A 319 -34.25 -6.74 0.03
N HIS A 320 -34.28 -7.73 -0.87
CA HIS A 320 -35.42 -8.63 -1.04
C HIS A 320 -35.47 -9.72 0.02
N ALA A 321 -34.31 -10.19 0.51
CA ALA A 321 -34.22 -11.27 1.47
C ALA A 321 -34.27 -10.80 2.93
N TRP A 322 -33.97 -9.54 3.21
CA TRP A 322 -33.84 -9.01 4.56
C TRP A 322 -35.21 -8.72 5.20
N ASN A 323 -35.59 -9.50 6.21
CA ASN A 323 -36.85 -9.30 6.94
C ASN A 323 -36.59 -8.61 8.28
N THR A 324 -36.85 -7.30 8.32
CA THR A 324 -36.68 -6.47 9.52
C THR A 324 -37.81 -6.58 10.54
N LYS A 325 -38.91 -7.28 10.23
CA LYS A 325 -40.09 -7.36 11.11
C LYS A 325 -40.04 -8.53 12.10
N ILE A 326 -39.31 -9.60 11.76
CA ILE A 326 -39.34 -10.87 12.53
C ILE A 326 -37.94 -11.32 12.94
N LEU A 327 -36.94 -11.10 12.08
CA LEU A 327 -35.58 -11.62 12.28
C LEU A 327 -34.62 -10.52 12.70
N GLY A 328 -33.67 -10.85 13.59
CA GLY A 328 -32.54 -9.99 13.90
C GLY A 328 -31.53 -9.94 12.74
N SER A 329 -30.59 -9.00 12.78
CA SER A 329 -29.58 -8.82 11.72
C SER A 329 -28.72 -10.08 11.52
N ASN A 330 -28.32 -10.74 12.61
CA ASN A 330 -27.57 -12.01 12.57
C ASN A 330 -28.38 -13.13 11.90
N ASP A 331 -29.68 -13.23 12.19
CA ASP A 331 -30.57 -14.23 11.59
C ASP A 331 -30.75 -13.99 10.10
N ASN A 332 -30.95 -12.73 9.69
CA ASN A 332 -31.05 -12.34 8.29
C ASN A 332 -29.76 -12.68 7.52
N CYS A 333 -28.60 -12.29 8.04
CA CYS A 333 -27.30 -12.60 7.45
C CYS A 333 -27.08 -14.12 7.34
N THR A 334 -27.32 -14.85 8.43
CA THR A 334 -27.20 -16.31 8.47
C THR A 334 -28.13 -16.98 7.47
N ALA A 335 -29.38 -16.52 7.36
CA ALA A 335 -30.34 -17.04 6.39
C ALA A 335 -29.92 -16.72 4.95
N TYR A 336 -29.38 -15.54 4.69
CA TYR A 336 -28.87 -15.13 3.37
C TYR A 336 -27.70 -16.02 2.93
N PHE A 337 -26.71 -16.22 3.78
CA PHE A 337 -25.60 -17.13 3.51
C PHE A 337 -26.11 -18.56 3.27
N ASN A 338 -26.94 -19.09 4.16
CA ASN A 338 -27.38 -20.48 4.08
C ASN A 338 -28.33 -20.77 2.90
N LYS A 339 -29.32 -19.91 2.66
CA LYS A 339 -30.40 -20.17 1.68
C LYS A 339 -30.09 -19.63 0.29
N TYR A 340 -29.19 -18.65 0.17
CA TYR A 340 -28.84 -18.03 -1.10
C TYR A 340 -27.38 -18.27 -1.49
N ILE A 341 -26.40 -17.80 -0.72
CA ILE A 341 -24.99 -17.89 -1.16
C ILE A 341 -24.52 -19.36 -1.24
N LEU A 342 -24.65 -20.12 -0.16
CA LEU A 342 -24.12 -21.49 -0.06
C LEU A 342 -24.89 -22.52 -0.92
N THR A 343 -26.12 -22.20 -1.35
CA THR A 343 -26.94 -23.02 -2.25
C THR A 343 -26.61 -22.78 -3.72
N GLN A 344 -26.12 -21.58 -4.08
CA GLN A 344 -25.77 -21.22 -5.45
C GLN A 344 -24.35 -21.65 -5.84
N ILE A 345 -23.50 -21.99 -4.86
CA ILE A 345 -22.13 -22.43 -5.10
C ILE A 345 -21.98 -23.95 -5.02
N ASP A 346 -21.28 -24.52 -5.99
CA ASP A 346 -20.99 -25.97 -6.06
C ASP A 346 -19.68 -26.36 -5.36
N SER A 347 -18.82 -25.38 -5.10
CA SER A 347 -17.52 -25.53 -4.43
C SER A 347 -17.50 -24.86 -3.05
N PRO A 348 -16.59 -25.27 -2.14
CA PRO A 348 -16.41 -24.59 -0.86
C PRO A 348 -16.07 -23.11 -1.03
N LEU A 349 -16.53 -22.28 -0.10
CA LEU A 349 -16.24 -20.86 0.00
C LEU A 349 -15.26 -20.60 1.14
N VAL A 350 -14.15 -19.93 0.83
CA VAL A 350 -13.21 -19.40 1.81
C VAL A 350 -13.43 -17.90 1.96
N LEU A 351 -13.89 -17.47 3.13
CA LEU A 351 -14.07 -16.06 3.48
C LEU A 351 -12.91 -15.63 4.38
N GLY A 352 -12.00 -14.82 3.83
CA GLY A 352 -10.93 -14.16 4.54
C GLY A 352 -11.35 -12.77 5.00
N LEU A 353 -11.32 -12.54 6.31
CA LEU A 353 -11.60 -11.24 6.93
C LEU A 353 -10.31 -10.69 7.54
N ASP A 354 -9.78 -9.64 6.93
CA ASP A 354 -8.56 -8.96 7.36
C ASP A 354 -8.87 -7.69 8.18
N GLU A 355 -7.91 -7.27 8.99
CA GLU A 355 -8.02 -6.11 9.89
C GLU A 355 -9.32 -6.09 10.72
N VAL A 356 -9.74 -7.24 11.24
CA VAL A 356 -11.00 -7.31 12.03
C VAL A 356 -10.95 -6.49 13.32
N ASP A 357 -9.76 -6.07 13.73
CA ASP A 357 -9.50 -5.11 14.80
C ASP A 357 -10.29 -3.82 14.67
N ARG A 358 -10.58 -3.40 13.43
CA ARG A 358 -11.32 -2.17 13.21
C ARG A 358 -12.71 -2.20 13.83
N LEU A 359 -13.32 -3.39 13.90
CA LEU A 359 -14.63 -3.57 14.53
C LEU A 359 -14.58 -3.36 16.04
N PHE A 360 -13.40 -3.41 16.66
CA PHE A 360 -13.26 -3.39 18.11
C PHE A 360 -13.67 -2.07 18.75
N ALA A 361 -13.69 -0.98 17.97
CA ALA A 361 -14.22 0.32 18.41
C ALA A 361 -15.76 0.40 18.39
N TYR A 362 -16.47 -0.61 17.87
CA TYR A 362 -17.91 -0.60 17.63
C TYR A 362 -18.60 -1.71 18.42
N SER A 363 -18.88 -1.47 19.71
CA SER A 363 -19.45 -2.46 20.63
C SER A 363 -20.79 -3.04 20.15
N GLU A 364 -21.62 -2.25 19.47
CA GLU A 364 -22.91 -2.68 18.89
C GLU A 364 -22.77 -3.68 17.73
N VAL A 365 -21.59 -3.78 17.12
CA VAL A 365 -21.32 -4.69 15.99
C VAL A 365 -20.50 -5.89 16.45
N VAL A 366 -19.52 -5.64 17.30
CA VAL A 366 -18.42 -6.58 17.55
C VAL A 366 -18.88 -7.88 18.19
N GLU A 367 -19.70 -7.82 19.24
CA GLU A 367 -20.14 -9.01 20.00
C GLU A 367 -21.00 -9.93 19.13
N ASP A 368 -22.05 -9.36 18.55
CA ASP A 368 -23.01 -10.11 17.73
C ASP A 368 -22.39 -10.66 16.45
N PHE A 369 -21.53 -9.89 15.78
CA PHE A 369 -20.87 -10.34 14.55
C PHE A 369 -19.94 -11.53 14.81
N PHE A 370 -19.10 -11.43 15.84
CA PHE A 370 -18.16 -12.48 16.17
C PHE A 370 -18.85 -13.72 16.74
N GLY A 371 -19.92 -13.56 17.52
CA GLY A 371 -20.81 -14.64 17.94
C GLY A 371 -21.44 -15.36 16.75
N MET A 372 -21.85 -14.63 15.72
CA MET A 372 -22.38 -15.20 14.48
C MET A 372 -21.32 -16.02 13.73
N LEU A 373 -20.10 -15.51 13.55
CA LEU A 373 -19.01 -16.26 12.90
C LEU A 373 -18.66 -17.55 13.64
N ARG A 374 -18.65 -17.52 14.98
CA ARG A 374 -18.48 -18.71 15.82
C ARG A 374 -19.62 -19.71 15.57
N SER A 375 -20.87 -19.26 15.54
CA SER A 375 -22.04 -20.10 15.25
C SER A 375 -21.92 -20.76 13.87
N TRP A 376 -21.45 -20.03 12.86
CA TRP A 376 -21.24 -20.57 11.51
C TRP A 376 -20.18 -21.67 11.48
N HIS A 377 -19.05 -21.48 12.18
CA HIS A 377 -18.03 -22.51 12.33
C HIS A 377 -18.58 -23.78 12.99
N GLU A 378 -19.34 -23.65 14.09
CA GLU A 378 -19.94 -24.80 14.78
C GLU A 378 -20.99 -25.52 13.91
N LYS A 379 -21.80 -24.78 13.14
CA LYS A 379 -22.73 -25.36 12.16
C LYS A 379 -22.02 -26.17 11.09
N GLY A 380 -20.79 -25.82 10.73
CA GLY A 380 -19.94 -26.59 9.81
C GLY A 380 -19.66 -28.03 10.25
N LYS A 381 -19.83 -28.36 11.55
CA LYS A 381 -19.67 -29.72 12.06
C LYS A 381 -20.87 -30.62 11.78
N ILE A 382 -22.06 -30.04 11.61
CA ILE A 382 -23.34 -30.79 11.56
C ILE A 382 -24.15 -30.56 10.29
N SER A 383 -23.97 -29.43 9.59
CA SER A 383 -24.78 -29.07 8.42
C SER A 383 -23.97 -29.13 7.14
N ASP A 384 -24.47 -29.85 6.14
CA ASP A 384 -23.79 -30.01 4.84
C ASP A 384 -23.66 -28.69 4.06
N ALA A 385 -24.61 -27.77 4.23
CA ALA A 385 -24.48 -26.42 3.66
C ALA A 385 -23.31 -25.66 4.31
N TRP A 386 -23.23 -25.65 5.63
CA TRP A 386 -22.19 -24.92 6.37
C TRP A 386 -20.80 -25.57 6.30
N LYS A 387 -20.70 -26.87 6.02
CA LYS A 387 -19.43 -27.55 5.69
C LYS A 387 -18.71 -26.88 4.52
N LYS A 388 -19.45 -26.24 3.61
CA LYS A 388 -18.89 -25.51 2.47
C LYS A 388 -18.20 -24.20 2.88
N LEU A 389 -18.56 -23.59 4.00
CA LEU A 389 -17.96 -22.33 4.44
C LEU A 389 -16.68 -22.56 5.26
N ARG A 390 -15.62 -21.83 4.92
CA ARG A 390 -14.33 -21.83 5.60
C ARG A 390 -13.97 -20.39 5.93
N LEU A 391 -13.53 -20.15 7.16
CA LEU A 391 -13.26 -18.80 7.66
C LEU A 391 -11.76 -18.62 7.95
N ILE A 392 -11.21 -17.47 7.57
CA ILE A 392 -9.88 -17.03 7.97
C ILE A 392 -10.04 -15.64 8.59
N LEU A 393 -9.62 -15.45 9.83
CA LEU A 393 -9.67 -14.17 10.53
C LEU A 393 -8.26 -13.70 10.82
N ALA A 394 -7.88 -12.51 10.36
CA ALA A 394 -6.64 -11.86 10.77
C ALA A 394 -6.95 -10.71 11.71
N HIS A 395 -6.35 -10.76 12.89
CA HIS A 395 -6.45 -9.70 13.89
C HIS A 395 -5.09 -9.39 14.48
N SER A 396 -4.93 -8.13 14.82
CA SER A 396 -3.85 -7.61 15.61
C SER A 396 -4.17 -7.82 17.08
N THR A 397 -3.12 -7.92 17.87
CA THR A 397 -3.28 -8.09 19.31
C THR A 397 -3.66 -6.78 20.02
N GLU A 398 -3.60 -5.64 19.33
CA GLU A 398 -3.51 -4.28 19.90
C GLU A 398 -4.75 -3.81 20.69
N ALA A 399 -5.95 -4.15 20.26
CA ALA A 399 -7.17 -3.67 20.92
C ALA A 399 -7.78 -4.76 21.80
N TYR A 400 -7.71 -4.53 23.11
CA TYR A 400 -8.36 -5.35 24.14
C TYR A 400 -9.87 -5.16 24.06
N ILE A 401 -10.62 -6.24 23.82
CA ILE A 401 -12.05 -6.30 24.13
C ILE A 401 -12.28 -7.43 25.12
N PRO A 402 -12.98 -7.16 26.23
CA PRO A 402 -13.60 -8.21 27.02
C PRO A 402 -14.83 -8.73 26.26
N LEU A 403 -14.63 -9.59 25.24
CA LEU A 403 -15.73 -10.35 24.66
C LEU A 403 -16.13 -11.47 25.64
N ASP A 404 -17.43 -11.75 25.76
CA ASP A 404 -17.91 -12.95 26.46
C ASP A 404 -17.19 -14.19 25.87
N ILE A 405 -16.58 -14.98 26.75
CA ILE A 405 -15.81 -16.19 26.42
C ILE A 405 -16.64 -17.13 25.52
N HIS A 406 -17.96 -17.19 25.73
CA HIS A 406 -18.87 -18.05 24.99
C HIS A 406 -19.28 -17.50 23.61
N GLN A 407 -19.20 -16.18 23.41
CA GLN A 407 -19.53 -15.49 22.16
C GLN A 407 -18.30 -15.33 21.26
N SER A 408 -17.09 -15.42 21.82
CA SER A 408 -15.86 -15.13 21.09
C SER A 408 -15.43 -16.26 20.11
N PRO A 409 -15.27 -15.97 18.80
CA PRO A 409 -14.68 -16.87 17.83
C PRO A 409 -13.18 -17.02 18.07
N PHE A 410 -12.56 -16.11 18.85
CA PHE A 410 -11.16 -16.19 19.25
C PHE A 410 -10.86 -17.35 20.24
N ASN A 411 -11.90 -18.06 20.68
CA ASN A 411 -11.80 -19.29 21.47
C ASN A 411 -12.22 -20.55 20.68
N ALA A 412 -12.37 -20.47 19.36
CA ALA A 412 -12.70 -21.59 18.48
C ALA A 412 -11.72 -21.68 17.30
N GLY A 413 -11.77 -22.77 16.53
CA GLY A 413 -10.87 -22.98 15.39
C GLY A 413 -9.39 -23.11 15.76
N VAL A 414 -8.52 -23.07 14.74
CA VAL A 414 -7.07 -23.22 14.89
C VAL A 414 -6.43 -21.83 15.08
N PRO A 415 -5.82 -21.53 16.25
CA PRO A 415 -5.03 -20.33 16.43
C PRO A 415 -3.68 -20.46 15.71
N VAL A 416 -3.30 -19.41 15.00
CA VAL A 416 -2.00 -19.26 14.33
C VAL A 416 -1.39 -17.95 14.82
N GLU A 417 -0.35 -18.04 15.64
CA GLU A 417 0.39 -16.88 16.13
C GLU A 417 1.65 -16.71 15.27
N LEU A 418 1.83 -15.53 14.64
CA LEU A 418 3.05 -15.25 13.89
C LEU A 418 4.11 -14.70 14.85
N GLU A 419 5.22 -15.42 14.90
CA GLU A 419 6.38 -15.06 15.71
C GLU A 419 7.42 -14.30 14.89
N GLU A 420 8.45 -13.83 15.57
CA GLU A 420 9.60 -13.21 14.92
C GLU A 420 10.44 -14.23 14.15
N PHE A 421 11.08 -13.75 13.08
CA PHE A 421 12.01 -14.58 12.32
C PHE A 421 13.17 -15.09 13.17
N SER A 422 13.41 -16.40 13.02
CA SER A 422 14.60 -17.08 13.51
C SER A 422 15.85 -16.56 12.83
N GLN A 423 17.03 -16.90 13.37
CA GLN A 423 18.30 -16.54 12.75
C GLN A 423 18.42 -17.08 11.32
N GLU A 424 17.90 -18.29 11.06
CA GLU A 424 17.92 -18.93 9.76
C GLU A 424 17.02 -18.19 8.76
N GLN A 425 15.82 -17.77 9.20
CA GLN A 425 14.89 -17.00 8.37
C GLN A 425 15.42 -15.59 8.05
N VAL A 426 16.08 -14.92 8.99
CA VAL A 426 16.74 -13.63 8.71
C VAL A 426 17.90 -13.82 7.73
N GLN A 427 18.65 -14.92 7.84
CA GLN A 427 19.72 -15.27 6.91
C GLN A 427 19.19 -15.58 5.51
N ASP A 428 18.09 -16.33 5.39
CA ASP A 428 17.40 -16.60 4.12
C ASP A 428 16.89 -15.29 3.48
N LEU A 429 16.26 -14.41 4.27
CA LEU A 429 15.83 -13.10 3.79
C LEU A 429 16.99 -12.26 3.28
N ALA A 430 18.14 -12.26 3.98
CA ALA A 430 19.34 -11.58 3.51
C ALA A 430 19.83 -12.14 2.17
N GLN A 431 19.85 -13.46 2.02
CA GLN A 431 20.23 -14.11 0.75
C GLN A 431 19.27 -13.77 -0.39
N LYS A 432 17.95 -13.71 -0.13
CA LYS A 432 16.94 -13.26 -1.11
C LYS A 432 17.16 -11.83 -1.58
N HIS A 433 17.73 -10.97 -0.72
CA HIS A 433 18.17 -9.61 -1.06
C HIS A 433 19.59 -9.55 -1.66
N GLY A 434 20.19 -10.69 -2.02
CA GLY A 434 21.55 -10.75 -2.55
C GLY A 434 22.64 -10.44 -1.52
N LEU A 435 22.33 -10.34 -0.23
CA LEU A 435 23.31 -9.97 0.78
C LEU A 435 24.03 -11.20 1.34
N LYS A 436 25.36 -11.23 1.17
CA LYS A 436 26.24 -12.24 1.78
C LYS A 436 26.73 -11.77 3.15
N ILE A 437 25.81 -11.75 4.13
CA ILE A 437 26.10 -11.34 5.51
C ILE A 437 26.59 -12.53 6.32
N LYS A 438 27.65 -12.34 7.12
CA LYS A 438 28.14 -13.34 8.07
C LYS A 438 27.19 -13.48 9.25
N ASN A 439 27.08 -14.68 9.84
CA ASN A 439 26.22 -14.96 10.99
C ASN A 439 26.38 -13.96 12.16
N SER A 440 27.61 -13.50 12.44
CA SER A 440 27.85 -12.50 13.50
C SER A 440 27.14 -11.17 13.24
N ARG A 441 27.09 -10.74 11.98
CA ARG A 441 26.43 -9.50 11.55
C ARG A 441 24.91 -9.66 11.45
N ILE A 442 24.42 -10.86 11.17
CA ILE A 442 22.98 -11.17 11.31
C ILE A 442 22.55 -11.03 12.77
N GLU A 443 23.38 -11.47 13.71
CA GLU A 443 23.06 -11.33 15.14
C GLU A 443 23.03 -9.87 15.59
N GLU A 444 23.87 -9.00 15.02
CA GLU A 444 23.78 -7.54 15.25
C GLU A 444 22.46 -6.95 14.77
N ILE A 445 21.98 -7.36 13.57
CA ILE A 445 20.68 -6.95 13.04
C ILE A 445 19.55 -7.44 13.96
N ARG A 446 19.59 -8.71 14.36
CA ARG A 446 18.58 -9.31 15.24
C ARG A 446 18.56 -8.67 16.62
N SER A 447 19.72 -8.33 17.17
CA SER A 447 19.81 -7.57 18.41
C SER A 447 19.14 -6.20 18.27
N MET A 448 19.38 -5.51 17.16
CA MET A 448 18.81 -4.18 16.91
C MET A 448 17.29 -4.22 16.70
N VAL A 449 16.80 -4.97 15.72
CA VAL A 449 15.37 -4.91 15.31
C VAL A 449 14.55 -6.15 15.68
N GLY A 450 15.15 -7.12 16.36
CA GLY A 450 14.53 -8.42 16.61
C GLY A 450 14.49 -9.27 15.35
N GLY A 451 13.55 -10.20 15.31
CA GLY A 451 13.20 -10.93 14.07
C GLY A 451 11.97 -10.33 13.40
N HIS A 452 11.64 -9.06 13.65
CA HIS A 452 10.44 -8.43 13.12
C HIS A 452 10.44 -8.44 11.57
N PRO A 453 9.53 -9.17 10.89
CA PRO A 453 9.60 -9.42 9.45
C PRO A 453 9.74 -8.14 8.60
N TYR A 454 8.89 -7.15 8.86
CA TYR A 454 8.93 -5.86 8.16
C TYR A 454 10.23 -5.07 8.41
N LEU A 455 10.67 -4.91 9.67
CA LEU A 455 11.87 -4.12 9.99
C LEU A 455 13.15 -4.77 9.47
N VAL A 456 13.23 -6.10 9.55
CA VAL A 456 14.34 -6.87 8.96
C VAL A 456 14.33 -6.67 7.45
N ARG A 457 13.21 -6.89 6.77
CA ARG A 457 13.11 -6.71 5.31
C ARG A 457 13.45 -5.29 4.87
N LEU A 458 12.95 -4.28 5.58
CA LEU A 458 13.24 -2.87 5.32
C LEU A 458 14.74 -2.58 5.43
N GLY A 459 15.40 -3.10 6.47
CA GLY A 459 16.84 -2.97 6.62
C GLY A 459 17.62 -3.65 5.49
N MET A 460 17.26 -4.90 5.16
CA MET A 460 17.90 -5.65 4.07
C MET A 460 17.70 -4.96 2.72
N TYR A 461 16.52 -4.42 2.43
CA TYR A 461 16.26 -3.65 1.22
C TYR A 461 17.17 -2.42 1.12
N HIS A 462 17.31 -1.66 2.20
CA HIS A 462 18.13 -0.45 2.21
C HIS A 462 19.63 -0.73 2.07
N ILE A 463 20.12 -1.84 2.65
CA ILE A 463 21.50 -2.32 2.46
C ILE A 463 21.71 -2.82 1.03
N ALA A 464 20.79 -3.64 0.51
CA ALA A 464 20.89 -4.22 -0.84
C ALA A 464 20.76 -3.20 -1.95
N ALA A 465 20.00 -2.12 -1.73
CA ALA A 465 19.89 -0.99 -2.65
C ALA A 465 21.08 -0.02 -2.56
N GLU A 466 22.15 -0.37 -1.82
CA GLU A 466 23.37 0.44 -1.60
C GLU A 466 23.10 1.86 -1.05
N LYS A 467 21.97 2.05 -0.36
CA LYS A 467 21.59 3.36 0.19
C LYS A 467 22.26 3.68 1.52
N VAL A 468 22.60 2.63 2.27
CA VAL A 468 23.22 2.71 3.61
C VAL A 468 24.08 1.47 3.83
N THR A 469 25.18 1.62 4.54
CA THR A 469 25.91 0.45 5.05
C THR A 469 25.19 -0.14 6.26
N LEU A 470 25.49 -1.40 6.60
CA LEU A 470 24.95 -1.99 7.83
C LEU A 470 25.38 -1.20 9.08
N THR A 471 26.58 -0.62 9.08
CA THR A 471 27.04 0.20 10.21
C THR A 471 26.21 1.48 10.32
N ASP A 472 26.01 2.21 9.21
CA ASP A 472 25.17 3.43 9.21
C ASP A 472 23.73 3.13 9.61
N LEU A 473 23.20 1.99 9.17
CA LEU A 473 21.85 1.53 9.52
C LEU A 473 21.73 1.32 11.03
N LEU A 474 22.69 0.64 11.67
CA LEU A 474 22.66 0.38 13.11
C LEU A 474 22.85 1.66 13.92
N GLU A 475 23.73 2.57 13.50
CA GLU A 475 23.98 3.85 14.19
C GLU A 475 22.79 4.81 14.10
N SER A 476 22.12 4.85 12.94
CA SER A 476 20.96 5.73 12.72
C SER A 476 19.62 5.10 13.12
N ALA A 477 19.58 3.81 13.46
CA ALA A 477 18.36 3.01 13.65
C ALA A 477 17.32 3.66 14.57
N THR A 478 17.78 4.29 15.65
CA THR A 478 16.95 4.89 16.70
C THR A 478 16.74 6.40 16.52
N THR A 479 17.18 6.98 15.40
CA THR A 479 17.10 8.42 15.14
C THR A 479 15.90 8.78 14.26
N GLU A 480 15.47 10.05 14.29
CA GLU A 480 14.41 10.54 13.38
C GLU A 480 14.83 10.56 11.90
N ALA A 481 16.13 10.49 11.62
CA ALA A 481 16.69 10.38 10.27
C ALA A 481 16.82 8.92 9.81
N GLY A 482 16.70 7.96 10.72
CA GLY A 482 16.84 6.53 10.44
C GLY A 482 15.65 5.96 9.67
N ILE A 483 15.88 4.83 9.00
CA ILE A 483 14.86 4.16 8.17
C ILE A 483 13.64 3.67 8.98
N TYR A 484 13.80 3.48 10.29
CA TYR A 484 12.75 2.99 11.19
C TYR A 484 11.92 4.12 11.84
N ALA A 485 12.23 5.39 11.57
CA ALA A 485 11.59 6.53 12.23
C ALA A 485 10.05 6.55 12.08
N ASN A 486 9.54 6.22 10.89
CA ASN A 486 8.08 6.18 10.66
C ASN A 486 7.37 5.11 11.52
N HIS A 487 7.97 3.92 11.62
CA HIS A 487 7.45 2.84 12.48
C HIS A 487 7.45 3.26 13.95
N LEU A 488 8.57 3.81 14.41
CA LEU A 488 8.73 4.27 15.79
C LEU A 488 7.78 5.42 16.15
N ARG A 489 7.57 6.38 15.24
CA ARG A 489 6.58 7.45 15.41
C ARG A 489 5.16 6.92 15.50
N SER A 490 4.79 5.96 14.64
CA SER A 490 3.45 5.35 14.69
C SER A 490 3.16 4.67 16.03
N LEU A 491 4.17 4.01 16.62
CA LEU A 491 4.05 3.41 17.96
C LEU A 491 3.99 4.48 19.06
N LEU A 492 4.73 5.57 18.93
CA LEU A 492 4.67 6.69 19.85
C LEU A 492 3.28 7.36 19.84
N ASP A 493 2.69 7.57 18.67
CA ASP A 493 1.35 8.15 18.50
C ASP A 493 0.26 7.30 19.18
N ILE A 494 0.46 5.98 19.27
CA ILE A 494 -0.43 5.07 20.01
C ILE A 494 -0.23 5.20 21.54
N LEU A 495 1.00 5.40 21.99
CA LEU A 495 1.34 5.46 23.42
C LEU A 495 1.03 6.82 24.06
N GLN A 496 1.20 7.92 23.33
CA GLN A 496 0.98 9.30 23.80
C GLN A 496 -0.38 9.54 24.47
N PRO A 497 -1.53 9.08 23.92
CA PRO A 497 -2.83 9.29 24.55
C PRO A 497 -3.08 8.42 25.79
N VAL A 498 -2.19 7.47 26.14
CA VAL A 498 -2.36 6.54 27.27
C VAL A 498 -1.16 6.61 28.23
N PRO A 499 -1.13 7.60 29.15
CA PRO A 499 0.04 7.86 30.01
C PRO A 499 0.49 6.69 30.87
N GLU A 500 -0.46 5.89 31.39
CA GLU A 500 -0.16 4.71 32.20
C GLU A 500 0.63 3.66 31.40
N LEU A 501 0.27 3.46 30.13
CA LEU A 501 0.94 2.51 29.25
C LEU A 501 2.32 3.02 28.82
N ALA A 502 2.44 4.33 28.56
CA ALA A 502 3.71 4.98 28.28
C ALA A 502 4.66 4.91 29.49
N GLN A 503 4.16 5.11 30.70
CA GLN A 503 4.95 4.99 31.94
C GLN A 503 5.40 3.54 32.17
N ALA A 504 4.53 2.56 31.93
CA ALA A 504 4.89 1.15 31.99
C ALA A 504 6.02 0.82 30.99
N LEU A 505 5.90 1.27 29.73
CA LEU A 505 6.97 1.07 28.76
C LEU A 505 8.28 1.77 29.19
N LYS A 506 8.19 2.99 29.72
CA LYS A 506 9.34 3.74 30.25
C LYS A 506 10.08 2.95 31.34
N GLN A 507 9.36 2.27 32.23
CA GLN A 507 9.98 1.39 33.23
C GLN A 507 10.72 0.22 32.57
N VAL A 508 10.08 -0.43 31.59
CA VAL A 508 10.64 -1.58 30.87
C VAL A 508 11.91 -1.24 30.09
N VAL A 509 11.93 -0.12 29.37
CA VAL A 509 13.10 0.27 28.54
C VAL A 509 14.27 0.81 29.38
N ASN A 510 14.01 1.31 30.59
CA ASN A 510 15.06 1.75 31.50
C ASN A 510 15.68 0.60 32.33
N SER A 511 14.95 -0.51 32.51
CA SER A 511 15.44 -1.66 33.26
C SER A 511 16.37 -2.58 32.46
N THR A 512 17.45 -3.06 33.09
CA THR A 512 18.32 -4.11 32.53
C THR A 512 17.83 -5.52 32.83
N ILE A 513 16.91 -5.68 33.78
CA ILE A 513 16.28 -6.93 34.19
C ILE A 513 14.79 -6.96 33.79
N PRO A 514 14.17 -8.14 33.65
CA PRO A 514 12.73 -8.24 33.41
C PRO A 514 11.92 -7.46 34.45
N VAL A 515 10.93 -6.70 33.99
CA VAL A 515 10.08 -5.84 34.85
C VAL A 515 8.72 -6.48 35.03
N GLU A 516 8.26 -6.59 36.28
CA GLU A 516 6.89 -7.01 36.58
C GLU A 516 5.93 -5.84 36.33
N LEU A 517 4.88 -6.08 35.56
CA LEU A 517 3.82 -5.13 35.27
C LEU A 517 2.46 -5.79 35.55
N ASP A 518 1.39 -5.00 35.62
CA ASP A 518 0.06 -5.59 35.73
C ASP A 518 -0.35 -6.32 34.43
N SER A 519 -1.28 -7.26 34.56
CA SER A 519 -1.74 -8.12 33.46
C SER A 519 -2.23 -7.34 32.23
N MET A 520 -2.85 -6.18 32.42
CA MET A 520 -3.39 -5.36 31.33
C MET A 520 -2.27 -4.63 30.60
N GLN A 521 -1.30 -4.08 31.33
CA GLN A 521 -0.10 -3.47 30.76
C GLN A 521 0.74 -4.50 29.98
N ILE A 522 0.98 -5.69 30.56
CA ILE A 522 1.69 -6.79 29.87
C ILE A 522 0.97 -7.11 28.56
N TYR A 523 -0.34 -7.31 28.62
CA TYR A 523 -1.14 -7.64 27.45
C TYR A 523 -1.02 -6.55 26.38
N LYS A 524 -1.27 -5.28 26.70
CA LYS A 524 -1.24 -4.17 25.74
C LYS A 524 0.15 -3.95 25.12
N LEU A 525 1.20 -3.95 25.93
CA LEU A 525 2.58 -3.78 25.42
C LEU A 525 3.03 -4.95 24.56
N HIS A 526 2.71 -6.18 24.96
CA HIS A 526 3.00 -7.38 24.16
C HIS A 526 2.26 -7.32 22.84
N SER A 527 1.02 -6.83 22.89
CA SER A 527 0.12 -6.73 21.77
C SER A 527 0.52 -5.70 20.71
N LEU A 528 1.20 -4.64 21.13
CA LEU A 528 1.86 -3.68 20.24
C LEU A 528 3.18 -4.20 19.66
N GLY A 529 3.61 -5.39 20.09
CA GLY A 529 4.91 -5.96 19.71
C GLY A 529 6.10 -5.26 20.38
N LEU A 530 5.90 -4.46 21.43
CA LEU A 530 6.97 -3.67 22.06
C LEU A 530 7.80 -4.49 23.06
N VAL A 531 7.21 -5.53 23.65
CA VAL A 531 7.84 -6.34 24.69
C VAL A 531 7.72 -7.85 24.42
N HIS A 532 8.68 -8.59 24.96
CA HIS A 532 8.56 -10.03 25.18
C HIS A 532 8.09 -10.31 26.60
N ARG A 533 7.25 -11.34 26.74
CA ARG A 533 6.79 -11.83 28.03
C ARG A 533 7.67 -12.98 28.52
N GLN A 534 8.16 -12.88 29.75
CA GLN A 534 8.84 -13.94 30.49
C GLN A 534 8.07 -14.16 31.80
N SER A 535 7.14 -15.12 31.79
CA SER A 535 6.21 -15.35 32.90
C SER A 535 5.38 -14.10 33.24
N ASN A 536 5.53 -13.52 34.44
CA ASN A 536 4.86 -12.27 34.84
C ASN A 536 5.73 -11.02 34.62
N HIS A 537 6.88 -11.18 33.99
CA HIS A 537 7.79 -10.09 33.69
C HIS A 537 7.83 -9.82 32.19
N VAL A 538 8.25 -8.60 31.83
CA VAL A 538 8.44 -8.19 30.44
C VAL A 538 9.81 -7.56 30.23
N MET A 539 10.30 -7.66 29.01
CA MET A 539 11.51 -6.99 28.54
C MET A 539 11.24 -6.34 27.17
N PRO A 540 11.98 -5.26 26.80
CA PRO A 540 11.90 -4.72 25.44
C PRO A 540 12.16 -5.83 24.42
N ARG A 541 11.36 -5.85 23.35
CA ARG A 541 11.46 -6.88 22.31
C ARG A 541 12.82 -6.86 21.58
N CYS A 542 13.35 -5.66 21.32
CA CYS A 542 14.64 -5.46 20.68
C CYS A 542 15.32 -4.16 21.15
N GLN A 543 16.59 -3.97 20.81
CA GLN A 543 17.35 -2.76 21.20
C GLN A 543 16.78 -1.49 20.58
N LEU A 544 16.26 -1.56 19.36
CA LEU A 544 15.62 -0.43 18.67
C LEU A 544 14.55 0.21 19.55
N TYR A 545 13.64 -0.60 20.11
CA TYR A 545 12.59 -0.10 21.00
C TYR A 545 13.15 0.38 22.33
N ARG A 546 14.11 -0.35 22.91
CA ARG A 546 14.74 0.05 24.17
C ARG A 546 15.37 1.43 24.07
N GLU A 547 16.19 1.66 23.06
CA GLU A 547 16.96 2.90 22.91
C GLU A 547 16.08 4.08 22.48
N TYR A 548 15.19 3.87 21.50
CA TYR A 548 14.30 4.93 21.03
C TYR A 548 13.37 5.41 22.15
N PHE A 549 12.61 4.49 22.78
CA PHE A 549 11.63 4.87 23.80
C PHE A 549 12.28 5.33 25.11
N ARG A 550 13.51 4.93 25.42
CA ARG A 550 14.27 5.52 26.53
C ARG A 550 14.56 7.01 26.31
N ARG A 551 14.73 7.44 25.06
CA ARG A 551 15.00 8.85 24.72
C ARG A 551 13.72 9.69 24.70
N VAL A 552 12.62 9.15 24.18
CA VAL A 552 11.40 9.95 23.88
C VAL A 552 10.28 9.85 24.92
N LEU A 553 10.34 8.90 25.87
CA LEU A 553 9.40 8.77 27.00
C LEU A 553 10.04 9.21 28.32
#